data_AF-A0A524AAN3-F1
#
_entry.id   AF-A0A524AAN3-F1
#
_cell.length_a   1.000
_cell.length_b   1.000
_cell.length_c   1.000
_cell.angle_alpha   90.00
_cell.angle_beta   90.00
_cell.angle_gamma   90.00
#
_symmetry.space_group_name_H-M   'P 1'
#
loop_
_entity.id
_entity.type
_entity.pdbx_description
1 polymer ?
#
loop_
_entity_poly.entity_id
_entity_poly.type
_entity_poly.pdbx_seq_one_letter_code
_entity_poly.pdbx_strand_id
1 'polypeptide(L)'
;MNIHDRLGKIRRKESRRVIGLISGTSADGVSAVAAEITGYGTDTGIEILAFETYPYSSDLRDEVFDLFTLEASTVDRICSMNFVLGEAFAEAALRLMGDHGLSPGEFDLVGSHGQT
;
A
#
# COMPACT_ATOMS: atom_id res chain seq x y z
N MET A 1 -5.38 -23.93 -5.27
CA MET A 1 -5.07 -23.05 -6.42
C MET A 1 -3.77 -22.35 -6.10
N ASN A 2 -2.76 -22.45 -6.95
CA ASN A 2 -1.46 -21.81 -6.66
C ASN A 2 -1.50 -20.31 -7.01
N ILE A 3 -0.46 -19.56 -6.63
CA ILE A 3 -0.36 -18.12 -6.90
C ILE A 3 -0.39 -17.78 -8.40
N HIS A 4 0.23 -18.62 -9.25
CA HIS A 4 0.28 -18.43 -10.69
C HIS A 4 -1.10 -18.53 -11.34
N ASP A 5 -1.93 -19.48 -10.91
CA ASP A 5 -3.29 -19.65 -11.40
C ASP A 5 -4.16 -18.44 -11.03
N ARG A 6 -4.01 -17.93 -9.81
CA ARG A 6 -4.73 -16.75 -9.32
C ARG A 6 -4.35 -15.50 -10.13
N LEU A 7 -3.06 -15.26 -10.30
CA LEU A 7 -2.57 -14.13 -11.10
C LEU A 7 -2.97 -14.27 -12.57
N GLY A 8 -2.95 -15.49 -13.12
CA GLY A 8 -3.43 -15.76 -14.48
C GLY A 8 -4.91 -15.44 -14.68
N LYS A 9 -5.75 -15.66 -13.67
CA LYS A 9 -7.17 -15.24 -13.69
C LYS A 9 -7.32 -13.72 -13.63
N ILE A 10 -6.64 -13.06 -12.69
CA ILE A 10 -6.69 -11.59 -12.54
C ILE A 10 -6.21 -10.89 -13.82
N ARG A 11 -5.11 -11.39 -14.42
CA ARG A 11 -4.56 -10.86 -15.67
C ARG A 11 -5.55 -10.93 -16.83
N ARG A 12 -6.50 -11.85 -16.85
CA ARG A 12 -7.50 -12.00 -17.93
C ARG A 12 -8.78 -11.21 -17.72
N LYS A 13 -8.99 -10.59 -16.55
CA LYS A 13 -10.16 -9.72 -16.33
C LYS A 13 -10.11 -8.50 -17.25
N GLU A 14 -11.25 -7.98 -17.65
CA GLU A 14 -11.31 -6.69 -18.39
C GLU A 14 -10.99 -5.49 -17.49
N SER A 15 -11.32 -5.62 -16.20
CA SER A 15 -11.06 -4.63 -15.15
C SER A 15 -10.48 -5.29 -13.90
N ARG A 16 -9.63 -4.57 -13.17
CA ARG A 16 -9.05 -5.01 -11.88
C ARG A 16 -9.17 -3.89 -10.87
N ARG A 17 -9.65 -4.21 -9.68
CA ARG A 17 -9.64 -3.27 -8.55
C ARG A 17 -8.37 -3.48 -7.74
N VAL A 18 -7.64 -2.40 -7.51
CA VAL A 18 -6.31 -2.44 -6.88
C VAL A 18 -6.25 -1.42 -5.75
N ILE A 19 -5.63 -1.81 -4.63
CA ILE A 19 -5.19 -0.87 -3.61
C ILE A 19 -3.74 -0.48 -3.90
N GLY A 20 -3.46 0.81 -4.06
CA GLY A 20 -2.11 1.35 -4.13
C GLY A 20 -1.70 1.95 -2.79
N LEU A 21 -0.48 1.68 -2.32
CA LEU A 21 0.05 2.20 -1.05
C LEU A 21 1.45 2.78 -1.25
N ILE A 22 1.69 3.95 -0.68
CA ILE A 22 3.00 4.59 -0.67
C ILE A 22 3.17 5.42 0.60
N SER A 23 4.38 5.43 1.15
CA SER A 23 4.83 6.44 2.10
C SER A 23 5.99 7.20 1.47
N GLY A 24 5.82 8.51 1.31
CA GLY A 24 6.83 9.37 0.67
C GLY A 24 8.06 9.58 1.55
N THR A 25 9.10 10.20 1.00
CA THR A 25 10.33 10.50 1.74
C THR A 25 10.16 11.48 2.89
N SER A 26 9.03 12.19 2.95
CA SER A 26 8.67 13.01 4.11
C SER A 26 8.22 12.20 5.32
N ALA A 27 7.96 10.89 5.15
CA ALA A 27 7.52 9.98 6.21
C ALA A 27 6.32 10.52 7.02
N ASP A 28 5.43 11.27 6.37
CA ASP A 28 4.29 11.91 7.03
C ASP A 28 3.12 10.92 7.25
N GLY A 29 3.15 9.77 6.60
CA GLY A 29 2.10 8.74 6.69
C GLY A 29 1.99 7.89 5.43
N VAL A 30 0.95 7.06 5.39
CA VAL A 30 0.63 6.20 4.25
C VAL A 30 -0.45 6.85 3.40
N SER A 31 -0.12 7.15 2.16
CA SER A 31 -1.13 7.45 1.14
C SER A 31 -1.66 6.16 0.54
N ALA A 32 -2.98 6.01 0.55
CA ALA A 32 -3.69 4.86 0.04
C ALA A 32 -4.65 5.28 -1.06
N VAL A 33 -4.69 4.51 -2.15
CA VAL A 33 -5.64 4.71 -3.26
C VAL A 33 -6.37 3.41 -3.55
N ALA A 34 -7.66 3.50 -3.79
CA ALA A 34 -8.48 2.42 -4.35
C ALA A 34 -8.80 2.81 -5.79
N ALA A 35 -8.35 2.00 -6.74
CA ALA A 35 -8.49 2.31 -8.16
C ALA A 35 -9.02 1.13 -8.95
N GLU A 36 -9.80 1.42 -9.97
CA GLU A 36 -10.19 0.48 -11.01
C GLU A 36 -9.30 0.68 -12.24
N ILE A 37 -8.63 -0.39 -12.67
CA ILE A 37 -7.68 -0.39 -13.80
C ILE A 37 -8.22 -1.28 -14.92
N THR A 38 -8.42 -0.68 -16.08
CA THR A 38 -8.90 -1.34 -17.31
C THR A 38 -7.84 -1.33 -18.39
N GLY A 39 -7.96 -2.22 -19.37
CA GLY A 39 -7.00 -2.30 -20.48
C GLY A 39 -5.60 -2.75 -20.04
N TYR A 40 -4.59 -2.42 -20.83
CA TYR A 40 -3.17 -2.64 -20.58
C TYR A 40 -2.29 -1.84 -21.56
N GLY A 41 -1.02 -1.62 -21.24
CA GLY A 41 -0.09 -0.91 -22.12
C GLY A 41 -0.53 0.53 -22.39
N THR A 42 -0.59 0.93 -23.65
CA THR A 42 -1.05 2.27 -24.07
C THR A 42 -2.54 2.49 -23.86
N ASP A 43 -3.32 1.41 -23.75
CA ASP A 43 -4.78 1.45 -23.60
C ASP A 43 -5.19 1.33 -22.12
N THR A 44 -4.27 1.60 -21.19
CA THR A 44 -4.55 1.51 -19.76
C THR A 44 -5.47 2.66 -19.32
N GLY A 45 -6.64 2.31 -18.80
CA GLY A 45 -7.56 3.25 -18.13
C GLY A 45 -7.44 3.13 -16.61
N ILE A 46 -7.55 4.26 -15.90
CA ILE A 46 -7.53 4.32 -14.44
C ILE A 46 -8.69 5.19 -13.97
N GLU A 47 -9.51 4.64 -13.08
CA GLU A 47 -10.54 5.35 -12.33
C GLU A 47 -10.20 5.29 -10.84
N ILE A 48 -10.16 6.45 -10.17
CA ILE A 48 -9.91 6.52 -8.73
C ILE A 48 -11.27 6.42 -8.02
N LEU A 49 -11.43 5.36 -7.23
CA LEU A 49 -12.62 5.11 -6.43
C LEU A 49 -12.54 5.80 -5.06
N ALA A 50 -11.34 5.83 -4.48
CA ALA A 50 -11.05 6.49 -3.21
C ALA A 50 -9.56 6.84 -3.10
N PHE A 51 -9.22 7.89 -2.35
CA PHE A 51 -7.86 8.27 -2.05
C PHE A 51 -7.81 9.00 -0.71
N GLU A 52 -6.92 8.59 0.18
CA GLU A 52 -6.69 9.26 1.47
C GLU A 52 -5.21 9.13 1.89
N THR A 53 -4.79 10.02 2.78
CA THR A 53 -3.49 9.92 3.46
C THR A 53 -3.71 9.77 4.96
N TYR A 54 -3.18 8.68 5.50
CA TYR A 54 -3.27 8.35 6.92
C TYR A 54 -1.94 8.68 7.61
N PRO A 55 -1.91 9.69 8.49
CA PRO A 55 -0.67 10.09 9.15
C PRO A 55 -0.17 8.99 10.08
N TYR A 56 1.15 8.83 10.17
CA TYR A 56 1.74 8.02 11.24
C TYR A 56 1.46 8.66 12.61
N SER A 57 1.52 7.84 13.66
CA SER A 57 1.68 8.38 15.00
C SER A 57 3.01 9.15 15.10
N SER A 58 3.09 10.12 16.02
CA SER A 58 4.34 10.83 16.30
C SER A 58 5.48 9.87 16.56
N ASP A 59 5.22 8.83 17.35
CA ASP A 59 6.23 7.88 17.80
C ASP A 59 6.74 7.05 16.61
N LEU A 60 5.84 6.54 15.76
CA LEU A 60 6.23 5.79 14.57
C LEU A 60 6.99 6.69 13.57
N ARG A 61 6.54 7.93 13.40
CA ARG A 61 7.22 8.89 12.54
C ARG A 61 8.65 9.13 13.03
N ASP A 62 8.83 9.39 14.31
CA ASP A 62 10.15 9.63 14.91
C ASP A 62 11.05 8.39 14.80
N GLU A 63 10.51 7.18 15.01
CA GLU A 63 11.27 5.94 14.81
C GLU A 63 11.71 5.74 13.35
N VAL A 64 10.87 6.11 12.37
CA VAL A 64 11.26 6.07 10.94
C VAL A 64 12.37 7.08 10.66
N PHE A 65 12.26 8.31 11.17
CA PHE A 65 13.28 9.35 10.99
C PHE A 65 14.62 8.97 11.62
N ASP A 66 14.63 8.31 12.77
CA ASP A 66 15.85 7.82 13.40
C ASP A 66 16.65 6.91 12.45
N LEU A 67 15.96 6.02 11.73
CA LEU A 67 16.57 5.08 10.80
C LEU A 67 17.21 5.75 9.57
N PHE A 68 17.05 7.06 9.39
CA PHE A 68 17.75 7.80 8.33
C PHE A 68 19.22 8.06 8.68
N THR A 69 19.65 7.77 9.91
CA THR A 69 21.04 7.89 10.36
C THR A 69 21.77 6.55 10.31
N LEU A 70 23.08 6.58 10.05
CA LEU A 70 23.91 5.36 9.95
C LEU A 70 24.04 4.65 11.30
N GLU A 71 24.03 5.41 12.38
CA GLU A 71 24.20 4.91 13.74
C GLU A 71 22.95 4.15 14.23
N ALA A 72 21.76 4.56 13.78
CA ALA A 72 20.49 3.98 14.17
C ALA A 72 19.96 2.90 13.21
N SER A 73 20.43 2.87 11.96
CA SER A 73 19.99 1.94 10.90
C SER A 73 20.63 0.56 11.01
N THR A 74 20.62 -0.03 12.21
CA THR A 74 21.09 -1.39 12.42
C THR A 74 20.14 -2.41 11.77
N VAL A 75 20.67 -3.56 11.34
CA VAL A 75 19.90 -4.59 10.62
C VAL A 75 18.69 -5.06 11.42
N ASP A 76 18.84 -5.24 12.73
CA ASP A 76 17.75 -5.65 13.63
C ASP A 76 16.62 -4.60 13.67
N ARG A 77 16.96 -3.31 13.74
CA ARG A 77 15.97 -2.23 13.73
C ARG A 77 15.27 -2.10 12.39
N ILE A 78 15.99 -2.21 11.28
CA ILE A 78 15.40 -2.21 9.93
C ILE A 78 14.45 -3.39 9.76
N CYS A 79 14.88 -4.60 10.16
CA CYS A 79 14.02 -5.79 10.08
C CYS A 79 12.76 -5.65 10.93
N SER A 80 12.87 -5.11 12.15
CA SER A 80 11.71 -4.82 13.00
C SER A 80 10.78 -3.80 12.34
N MET A 81 11.33 -2.69 11.86
CA MET A 81 10.56 -1.60 11.25
C MET A 81 9.83 -2.04 9.99
N ASN A 82 10.38 -2.97 9.21
CA ASN A 82 9.67 -3.55 8.06
C ASN A 82 8.31 -4.16 8.44
N PHE A 83 8.21 -4.83 9.60
CA PHE A 83 6.93 -5.37 10.08
C PHE A 83 6.01 -4.27 10.59
N VAL A 84 6.54 -3.31 11.36
CA VAL A 84 5.77 -2.19 11.90
C VAL A 84 5.13 -1.37 10.77
N LEU A 85 5.92 -1.04 9.75
CA LEU A 85 5.41 -0.36 8.55
C LEU A 85 4.44 -1.24 7.77
N GLY A 86 4.70 -2.55 7.67
CA GLY A 86 3.75 -3.49 7.05
C GLY A 86 2.35 -3.43 7.67
N GLU A 87 2.27 -3.40 9.00
CA GLU A 87 1.00 -3.24 9.73
C GLU A 87 0.36 -1.87 9.48
N ALA A 88 1.15 -0.78 9.53
CA ALA A 88 0.63 0.57 9.25
C ALA A 88 0.06 0.70 7.82
N PHE A 89 0.69 0.06 6.84
CA PHE A 89 0.23 0.01 5.46
C PHE A 89 -1.05 -0.83 5.31
N ALA A 90 -1.13 -1.96 6.00
CA ALA A 90 -2.32 -2.80 6.03
C ALA A 90 -3.50 -2.06 6.68
N GLU A 91 -3.26 -1.35 7.79
CA GLU A 91 -4.25 -0.51 8.44
C GLU A 91 -4.76 0.59 7.51
N ALA A 92 -3.87 1.32 6.83
CA ALA A 92 -4.25 2.35 5.87
C ALA A 92 -5.14 1.80 4.74
N ALA A 93 -4.83 0.61 4.21
CA ALA A 93 -5.68 -0.05 3.21
C ALA A 93 -7.07 -0.39 3.76
N LEU A 94 -7.14 -0.97 4.96
CA LEU A 94 -8.41 -1.33 5.62
C LEU A 94 -9.25 -0.10 5.96
N ARG A 95 -8.61 0.98 6.41
CA ARG A 95 -9.27 2.26 6.69
C ARG A 95 -9.82 2.89 5.44
N LEU A 96 -9.04 2.96 4.35
CA LEU A 96 -9.52 3.48 3.07
C LEU A 96 -10.77 2.72 2.60
N MET A 97 -10.74 1.40 2.71
CA MET A 97 -11.90 0.59 2.36
C MET A 97 -13.10 0.88 3.27
N GLY A 98 -12.90 0.91 4.59
CA GLY A 98 -13.97 1.19 5.56
C GLY A 98 -14.59 2.58 5.41
N ASP A 99 -13.76 3.61 5.26
CA ASP A 99 -14.16 5.02 5.15
C ASP A 99 -15.02 5.27 3.89
N HIS A 100 -14.81 4.48 2.84
CA HIS A 100 -15.51 4.58 1.56
C HIS A 100 -16.54 3.46 1.31
N GLY A 101 -16.84 2.62 2.33
CA GLY A 101 -17.84 1.55 2.21
C GLY A 101 -17.46 0.43 1.24
N LEU A 102 -16.16 0.24 0.98
CA LEU A 102 -15.61 -0.82 0.14
C LEU A 102 -15.21 -2.01 1.02
N SER A 103 -15.26 -3.22 0.46
CA SER A 103 -14.90 -4.44 1.16
C SER A 103 -13.60 -5.05 0.61
N PRO A 104 -12.76 -5.68 1.45
CA PRO A 104 -11.52 -6.33 0.98
C PRO A 104 -11.73 -7.39 -0.10
N GLY A 105 -12.91 -8.02 -0.13
CA GLY A 105 -13.27 -9.02 -1.15
C GLY A 105 -13.47 -8.45 -2.56
N GLU A 106 -13.61 -7.14 -2.72
CA GLU A 106 -13.76 -6.47 -4.01
C GLU A 106 -12.44 -6.22 -4.73
N PHE A 107 -11.31 -6.34 -4.04
CA PHE A 107 -9.99 -6.01 -4.58
C PHE A 107 -9.23 -7.25 -5.04
N ASP A 108 -8.56 -7.11 -6.18
CA ASP A 108 -7.78 -8.17 -6.79
C ASP A 108 -6.34 -8.22 -6.27
N LEU A 109 -5.75 -7.03 -6.04
CA LEU A 109 -4.33 -6.83 -5.79
C LEU A 109 -4.09 -5.67 -4.84
N VAL A 110 -2.95 -5.72 -4.14
CA VAL A 110 -2.34 -4.58 -3.44
C VAL A 110 -0.99 -4.32 -4.08
N GLY A 111 -0.78 -3.09 -4.56
CA GLY A 111 0.52 -2.58 -4.98
C GLY A 111 1.07 -1.67 -3.90
N SER A 112 2.10 -2.11 -3.18
CA SER A 112 2.77 -1.29 -2.17
C SER A 112 4.16 -0.91 -2.65
N HIS A 113 4.42 0.40 -2.73
CA HIS A 113 5.77 0.92 -2.91
C HIS A 113 6.60 0.71 -1.63
N GLY A 114 5.95 0.81 -0.46
CA GLY A 114 6.61 0.87 0.82
C GLY A 114 7.11 2.27 1.16
N GLN A 115 7.98 2.34 2.16
CA GLN A 115 8.78 3.49 2.55
C GLN A 115 10.22 3.22 2.10
N THR A 116 10.84 4.21 1.45
CA THR A 116 12.29 4.21 1.18
C THR A 116 13.05 4.65 2.42
#